data_AF-A0A0D2LJZ7-F1
#
_entry.id   AF-A0A0D2LJZ7-F1
#
_cell.length_a   1.000
_cell.length_b   1.000
_cell.length_c   1.000
_cell.angle_alpha   90.00
_cell.angle_beta   90.00
_cell.angle_gamma   90.00
#
_symmetry.space_group_name_H-M   'P 1'
#
loop_
_entity.id
_entity.type
_entity.pdbx_description
1 polymer ?
#
loop_
_entity_poly.entity_id
_entity_poly.type
_entity_poly.pdbx_seq_one_letter_code
_entity_poly.pdbx_strand_id
1 'polypeptide(L)' 'EGRVTWVERSHGSFFRSFGLPETVDPEGISAAIKDGVMTVTVPKRSQEPKPAAKEIHIEG' A
#
# COMPACT_ATOMS: atom_id res chain seq x y z
N GLU A 1 16.87 28.30 28.81
CA GLU A 1 16.59 27.63 27.52
C GLU A 1 17.78 26.76 27.13
N GLY A 2 17.56 25.58 26.56
CA GLY A 2 18.62 24.63 26.21
C GLY A 2 19.20 24.89 24.82
N ARG A 3 20.53 24.75 24.65
CA ARG A 3 21.22 24.91 23.36
C ARG A 3 21.20 23.58 22.59
N VAL A 4 20.66 23.60 21.38
CA VAL A 4 20.78 22.48 20.42
C VAL A 4 22.19 22.48 19.84
N THR A 5 22.92 21.37 19.97
CA THR A 5 24.28 21.22 19.45
C THR A 5 24.32 20.46 18.13
N TRP A 6 23.35 19.59 17.87
CA TRP A 6 23.32 18.78 16.68
C TRP A 6 21.91 18.26 16.36
N VAL A 7 21.61 18.11 15.07
CA VAL A 7 20.32 17.66 14.54
C VAL A 7 20.60 16.75 13.35
N GLU A 8 20.26 15.46 13.46
CA GLU A 8 20.39 14.51 12.35
C GLU A 8 19.05 14.08 11.72
N ARG A 9 17.93 14.34 12.40
CA ARG A 9 16.59 14.03 11.86
C ARG A 9 15.98 15.28 11.23
N SER A 10 15.65 15.18 9.94
CA SER A 10 14.84 16.18 9.26
C SER A 10 13.36 16.06 9.67
N HIS A 11 12.65 17.19 9.63
CA HIS A 11 11.21 17.26 9.80
C HIS A 11 10.61 18.10 8.66
N GLY A 12 9.34 17.84 8.36
CA GLY A 12 8.62 18.54 7.29
C GLY A 12 7.35 17.80 6.91
N SER A 13 6.53 18.45 6.08
CA SER A 13 5.34 17.82 5.51
C SER A 13 5.74 16.77 4.47
N PHE A 14 5.00 15.66 4.41
CA PHE A 14 5.20 14.62 3.39
C PHE A 14 3.86 14.27 2.72
N PHE A 15 3.92 13.92 1.44
CA PHE A 15 2.76 13.46 0.66
C PHE A 15 3.20 12.30 -0.25
N ARG A 16 2.36 11.26 -0.35
CA ARG A 16 2.53 10.13 -1.28
C ARG A 16 1.19 9.74 -1.86
N SER A 17 1.16 9.45 -3.16
CA SER A 17 -0.02 8.97 -3.87
C SER A 17 0.30 7.67 -4.63
N PHE A 18 -0.71 6.80 -4.76
CA PHE A 18 -0.61 5.54 -5.47
C PHE A 18 -1.82 5.40 -6.39
N GLY A 19 -1.60 4.99 -7.63
CA GLY A 19 -2.68 4.58 -8.52
C GLY A 19 -3.19 3.20 -8.11
N LEU A 20 -4.48 3.08 -7.85
CA LEU A 20 -5.12 1.80 -7.53
C LEU A 20 -5.86 1.27 -8.76
N PRO A 21 -5.83 -0.06 -8.98
CA PRO A 21 -6.64 -0.66 -10.03
C PRO A 21 -8.13 -0.59 -9.66
N GLU A 22 -9.00 -0.70 -10.65
CA GLU A 22 -10.45 -0.72 -10.41
C GLU A 22 -10.92 -1.94 -9.62
N THR A 23 -10.07 -2.94 -9.36
CA THR A 23 -10.43 -4.18 -8.66
C THR A 23 -10.42 -4.06 -7.13
N VAL A 24 -10.23 -2.85 -6.60
CA VAL A 24 -10.26 -2.58 -5.15
C VAL A 24 -11.68 -2.40 -4.63
N ASP A 25 -11.88 -2.77 -3.38
CA ASP A 25 -13.06 -2.44 -2.59
C ASP A 25 -12.77 -1.17 -1.76
N PRO A 26 -13.38 -0.01 -2.12
CA PRO A 26 -13.13 1.25 -1.42
C PRO A 26 -13.72 1.30 -0.01
N GLU A 27 -14.82 0.58 0.24
CA GLU A 27 -15.52 0.64 1.53
C GLU A 27 -14.75 -0.12 2.62
N GLY A 28 -13.98 -1.13 2.23
CA GLY A 28 -13.14 -1.93 3.14
C GLY A 28 -11.74 -1.35 3.42
N ILE A 29 -11.40 -0.16 2.91
CA ILE A 29 -10.08 0.43 3.16
C ILE A 29 -9.91 0.76 4.65
N SER A 30 -8.78 0.36 5.21
CA SER A 30 -8.43 0.66 6.61
C SER A 30 -6.98 1.10 6.74
N ALA A 31 -6.67 1.80 7.83
CA ALA A 31 -5.32 2.25 8.14
C ALA A 31 -5.03 2.10 9.64
N ALA A 32 -3.79 1.76 9.97
CA ALA A 32 -3.31 1.65 11.35
C ALA A 32 -1.87 2.15 11.46
N ILE A 33 -1.53 2.75 12.60
CA ILE A 33 -0.16 3.13 12.95
C ILE A 33 0.31 2.24 14.10
N LYS A 34 1.48 1.63 13.92
CA LYS A 34 2.14 0.83 14.95
C LYS A 34 3.64 1.03 14.87
N ASP A 35 4.29 1.27 16.00
CA ASP A 35 5.75 1.42 16.12
C ASP A 35 6.36 2.45 15.14
N GLY A 36 5.63 3.54 14.89
CA GLY A 36 6.05 4.60 13.96
C GLY A 36 5.83 4.30 12.48
N VAL A 37 5.18 3.20 12.13
CA VAL A 37 4.87 2.79 10.75
C VAL A 37 3.37 2.90 10.49
N MET A 38 2.98 3.61 9.43
CA MET A 38 1.61 3.64 8.93
C MET A 38 1.39 2.52 7.91
N THR A 39 0.47 1.62 8.20
CA THR A 39 0.02 0.56 7.30
C THR A 39 -1.36 0.90 6.77
N VAL A 40 -1.52 0.87 5.45
CA VAL A 40 -2.82 1.06 4.76
C VAL A 40 -3.19 -0.26 4.09
N THR A 41 -4.35 -0.81 4.45
CA THR A 41 -4.90 -2.05 3.91
C THR A 41 -5.96 -1.71 2.87
N VAL A 42 -5.74 -2.13 1.63
CA VAL A 42 -6.67 -1.93 0.51
C VAL A 42 -7.18 -3.31 0.06
N PRO A 43 -8.40 -3.72 0.44
CA PRO A 43 -8.94 -5.00 0.03
C PRO A 43 -9.26 -5.00 -1.47
N LYS A 44 -9.15 -6.19 -2.08
CA LYS A 44 -9.65 -6.44 -3.44
C LYS A 44 -11.13 -6.79 -3.33
N ARG A 45 -11.93 -6.42 -4.34
CA ARG A 45 -13.30 -6.94 -4.44
C ARG A 45 -13.29 -8.46 -4.45
N SER A 46 -14.33 -9.05 -3.88
CA SER A 46 -14.59 -10.49 -3.96
C SER A 46 -14.50 -10.93 -5.41
N GLN A 47 -13.61 -11.90 -5.70
CA GLN A 47 -13.39 -12.35 -7.07
C GLN A 47 -14.59 -13.20 -7.51
N GLU A 48 -15.08 -12.98 -8.73
CA GLU A 48 -15.63 -14.11 -9.50
C GLU A 48 -14.57 -15.21 -9.56
N PRO A 49 -14.96 -16.51 -9.53
CA PRO A 49 -14.00 -17.61 -9.51
C PRO A 49 -12.96 -17.41 -10.62
N LYS A 50 -11.69 -17.31 -10.24
CA LYS A 50 -10.58 -17.18 -11.20
C LYS A 50 -10.69 -18.34 -12.19
N PRO A 51 -10.64 -18.07 -13.51
CA PRO A 51 -10.55 -19.16 -14.47
C PRO A 51 -9.32 -20.00 -14.14
N ALA A 52 -9.47 -21.32 -14.22
CA ALA A 52 -8.37 -22.25 -14.01
C ALA A 52 -7.18 -21.85 -14.90
N ALA A 53 -5.97 -21.97 -14.37
CA ALA A 53 -4.75 -21.68 -15.13
C ALA A 53 -4.78 -22.48 -16.44
N LYS A 54 -4.58 -21.79 -17.57
CA LYS A 54 -4.48 -22.43 -18.88
C LYS A 54 -3.01 -22.71 -19.16
N GLU A 55 -2.69 -23.98 -19.42
CA GLU A 55 -1.39 -24.37 -19.96
C GLU A 55 -1.34 -23.95 -21.44
N ILE A 56 -0.30 -23.20 -21.83
CA ILE A 56 -0.07 -22.81 -23.22
C ILE A 56 1.05 -23.68 -23.76
N HIS A 57 0.71 -24.59 -24.68
CA HIS A 57 1.69 -25.36 -25.43
C HIS A 57 2.31 -24.47 -26.52
N ILE A 58 3.64 -24.45 -26.61
CA ILE A 58 4.36 -23.77 -27.68
C ILE A 58 4.88 -24.85 -28.63
N GLU A 59 4.41 -24.82 -29.88
CA GLU A 59 4.94 -25.66 -30.96
C GLU A 59 6.19 -25.03 -31.56
N GLY A 60 7.18 -25.86 -31.89
CA GLY A 60 8.40 -25.54 -32.62
C GLY A 60 8.66 -26.57 -33.70
#